data_AF-A0A3D3MLG1-F1
#
_entry.id   AF-A0A3D3MLG1-F1
#
_cell.length_a   1.000
_cell.length_b   1.000
_cell.length_c   1.000
_cell.angle_alpha   90.00
_cell.angle_beta   90.00
_cell.angle_gamma   90.00
#
_symmetry.space_group_name_H-M   'P 1'
#
loop_
_entity.id
_entity.type
_entity.pdbx_description
1 polymer ?
#
loop_
_entity_poly.entity_id
_entity_poly.type
_entity_poly.pdbx_seq_one_letter_code
_entity_poly.pdbx_strand_id
1 'polypeptide(L)'
;MKNFTKYDFYIQLSFLIIGFLVAMIEDWGGWILFYFVVGIPQLISFLVKIFLKVKISPLFLIYGMAILPVWISLLMLTVGIDARITEIPGFIVIMALFYSPFMAFLYVLESHNLYLSLK
;
A
#
# COMPACT_ATOMS: atom_id res chain seq x y z
N MET A 1 -3.19 -12.02 18.52
CA MET A 1 -2.23 -11.60 17.47
C MET A 1 -2.08 -12.63 16.35
N LYS A 2 -1.81 -13.92 16.63
CA LYS A 2 -1.59 -14.96 15.60
C LYS A 2 -2.69 -15.05 14.55
N ASN A 3 -3.96 -15.06 14.96
CA ASN A 3 -5.10 -15.11 14.03
C ASN A 3 -5.20 -13.84 13.16
N PHE A 4 -5.00 -12.67 13.75
CA PHE A 4 -4.98 -11.40 12.99
C PHE A 4 -3.87 -11.41 11.93
N THR A 5 -2.63 -11.73 12.31
CA THR A 5 -1.51 -11.79 11.36
C THR A 5 -1.75 -12.79 10.23
N LYS A 6 -2.35 -13.95 10.53
CA LYS A 6 -2.73 -14.94 9.53
C LYS A 6 -3.74 -14.36 8.53
N TYR A 7 -4.85 -13.81 9.02
CA TYR A 7 -5.88 -13.23 8.14
C TYR A 7 -5.37 -12.04 7.35
N ASP A 8 -4.60 -11.17 8.00
CA ASP A 8 -3.97 -10.03 7.38
C ASP A 8 -3.08 -10.46 6.21
N PHE A 9 -2.18 -11.44 6.39
CA PHE A 9 -1.35 -11.95 5.29
C PHE A 9 -2.18 -12.41 4.08
N TYR A 10 -3.22 -13.22 4.28
CA TYR A 10 -4.05 -13.69 3.17
C TYR A 10 -4.83 -12.55 2.49
N ILE A 11 -5.30 -11.57 3.26
CA ILE A 11 -5.94 -10.36 2.74
C ILE A 11 -4.95 -9.58 1.86
N GLN A 12 -3.73 -9.31 2.37
CA GLN A 12 -2.73 -8.56 1.62
C GLN A 12 -2.30 -9.29 0.34
N LEU A 13 -2.13 -10.60 0.39
CA LEU A 13 -1.82 -11.41 -0.78
C LEU A 13 -2.96 -11.36 -1.82
N SER A 14 -4.21 -11.47 -1.36
CA SER A 14 -5.38 -11.42 -2.25
C SER A 14 -5.48 -10.08 -2.96
N PHE A 15 -5.35 -8.98 -2.23
CA PHE A 15 -5.38 -7.64 -2.82
C PHE A 15 -4.19 -7.37 -3.73
N LEU A 16 -3.00 -7.89 -3.44
CA LEU A 16 -1.86 -7.78 -4.34
C LEU A 16 -2.13 -8.49 -5.68
N ILE A 17 -2.68 -9.71 -5.65
CA ILE A 17 -3.04 -10.45 -6.87
C ILE A 17 -4.11 -9.69 -7.66
N ILE A 18 -5.19 -9.25 -7.01
CA ILE A 18 -6.25 -8.47 -7.66
C ILE A 18 -5.69 -7.17 -8.23
N GLY A 19 -4.81 -6.49 -7.49
CA GLY A 19 -4.15 -5.26 -7.92
C GLY A 19 -3.37 -5.45 -9.21
N PHE A 20 -2.54 -6.49 -9.29
CA PHE A 20 -1.81 -6.79 -10.53
C PHE A 20 -2.74 -7.15 -11.69
N LEU A 21 -3.82 -7.90 -11.44
CA LEU A 21 -4.80 -8.19 -12.49
C LEU A 21 -5.45 -6.91 -13.02
N VAL A 22 -5.86 -6.00 -12.14
CA VAL A 22 -6.44 -4.70 -12.51
C VAL A 22 -5.43 -3.85 -13.29
N ALA A 23 -4.17 -3.85 -12.87
CA ALA A 23 -3.09 -3.13 -13.56
C ALA A 23 -2.83 -3.62 -14.99
N MET A 24 -3.23 -4.86 -15.33
CA MET A 24 -3.06 -5.44 -16.67
C MET A 24 -4.28 -5.29 -17.57
N ILE A 25 -5.45 -4.93 -17.04
CA ILE A 25 -6.70 -4.84 -17.81
C ILE A 25 -6.90 -3.47 -18.46
N GLU A 26 -6.52 -2.41 -17.76
CA GLU A 26 -6.56 -1.04 -18.28
C GLU A 26 -5.15 -0.57 -18.66
N ASP A 27 -5.05 0.46 -19.51
CA ASP A 27 -3.78 1.14 -19.83
C ASP A 27 -3.19 1.83 -18.57
N TRP A 28 -2.65 3.04 -18.67
CA TRP A 28 -2.14 3.79 -17.51
C TRP A 28 -3.17 3.95 -16.36
N GLY A 29 -4.48 3.87 -16.65
CA GLY A 29 -5.55 3.85 -15.65
C GLY A 29 -5.49 2.65 -14.69
N GLY A 30 -5.08 1.48 -15.17
CA GLY A 30 -4.98 0.26 -14.36
C GLY A 30 -3.95 0.40 -13.25
N TRP A 31 -2.83 1.07 -13.53
CA TRP A 31 -1.80 1.37 -12.53
C TRP A 31 -2.27 2.41 -11.50
N ILE A 32 -3.15 3.32 -11.87
CA ILE A 32 -3.80 4.22 -10.90
C ILE A 32 -4.72 3.42 -9.99
N LEU A 33 -5.55 2.54 -10.56
CA LEU A 33 -6.45 1.67 -9.80
C LEU A 33 -5.70 0.71 -8.87
N PHE A 34 -4.51 0.23 -9.26
CA PHE A 34 -3.62 -0.57 -8.40
C PHE A 34 -3.39 0.11 -7.05
N TYR A 35 -3.20 1.42 -7.01
CA TYR A 35 -3.02 2.14 -5.74
C TYR A 35 -4.21 2.03 -4.83
N PHE A 36 -5.42 2.12 -5.38
CA PHE A 36 -6.62 2.03 -4.58
C PHE A 36 -6.84 0.60 -4.10
N VAL A 37 -6.68 -0.38 -4.99
CA VAL A 37 -6.91 -1.79 -4.70
C VAL A 37 -5.89 -2.34 -3.71
N VAL A 38 -4.61 -2.02 -3.85
CA VAL A 38 -3.52 -2.56 -3.02
C VAL A 38 -3.18 -1.63 -1.86
N GLY A 39 -3.20 -0.32 -2.10
CA GLY A 39 -2.75 0.66 -1.13
C GLY A 39 -3.71 0.83 0.06
N ILE A 40 -5.04 0.80 -0.14
CA ILE A 40 -6.00 0.92 0.98
C ILE A 40 -5.82 -0.24 1.96
N PRO A 41 -5.86 -1.51 1.52
CA PRO A 41 -5.71 -2.64 2.44
C PRO A 41 -4.36 -2.66 3.15
N GLN A 42 -3.29 -2.25 2.48
CA GLN A 42 -1.96 -2.18 3.08
C GLN A 42 -1.84 -1.05 4.10
N LEU A 43 -2.42 0.13 3.82
CA LEU A 43 -2.47 1.24 4.77
C LEU A 43 -3.28 0.87 6.02
N ILE A 44 -4.46 0.26 5.85
CA ILE A 44 -5.29 -0.21 6.98
C ILE A 44 -4.50 -1.21 7.82
N SER A 45 -3.88 -2.20 7.18
CA SER A 45 -3.05 -3.20 7.87
C SER A 45 -1.89 -2.59 8.64
N PHE A 46 -1.20 -1.61 8.04
CA PHE A 46 -0.11 -0.88 8.67
C PHE A 46 -0.58 -0.16 9.94
N LEU A 47 -1.67 0.61 9.84
CA LEU A 47 -2.24 1.33 10.98
C LEU A 47 -2.67 0.37 12.10
N VAL A 48 -3.37 -0.72 11.77
CA VAL A 48 -3.79 -1.71 12.76
C VAL A 48 -2.60 -2.35 13.47
N LYS A 49 -1.53 -2.70 12.74
CA LYS A 49 -0.31 -3.26 13.34
C LYS A 49 0.39 -2.28 14.29
N ILE A 50 0.40 -0.99 13.97
CA ILE A 50 0.90 0.06 14.87
C ILE A 50 0.07 0.11 16.15
N PHE A 51 -1.26 0.18 16.05
CA PHE A 51 -2.14 0.26 17.22
C PHE A 51 -2.05 -1.00 18.11
N LEU A 52 -1.89 -2.17 17.49
CA LEU A 52 -1.73 -3.44 18.18
C LEU A 52 -0.30 -3.70 18.70
N LYS A 53 0.64 -2.77 18.47
CA LYS A 53 2.06 -2.88 18.87
C LYS A 53 2.71 -4.17 18.39
N VAL A 54 2.34 -4.62 17.18
CA VAL A 54 2.94 -5.80 16.56
C VAL A 54 4.40 -5.49 16.24
N LYS A 55 5.30 -6.45 16.50
CA LYS A 55 6.72 -6.30 16.13
C LYS A 55 6.82 -6.27 14.61
N ILE A 56 7.11 -5.09 14.06
CA ILE A 56 7.26 -4.85 12.62
C ILE A 56 8.74 -4.61 12.27
N SER A 57 9.13 -4.98 11.04
CA SER A 57 10.50 -4.74 10.57
C SER A 57 10.70 -3.26 10.19
N PRO A 58 11.96 -2.77 10.14
CA PRO A 58 12.25 -1.43 9.64
C PRO A 58 11.76 -1.20 8.20
N LEU A 59 11.86 -2.22 7.34
CA LEU A 59 11.35 -2.19 5.96
C LEU A 59 9.84 -1.96 5.91
N PHE A 60 9.10 -2.65 6.77
CA PHE A 60 7.67 -2.50 6.91
C PHE A 60 7.29 -1.07 7.36
N LEU A 61 8.05 -0.50 8.31
CA LEU A 61 7.86 0.87 8.77
C LEU A 61 8.12 1.89 7.65
N ILE A 62 9.24 1.75 6.92
CA ILE A 62 9.58 2.61 5.79
C ILE A 62 8.46 2.60 4.75
N TYR A 63 7.94 1.41 4.42
CA TYR A 63 6.84 1.30 3.47
C TYR A 63 5.56 1.98 3.95
N GLY A 64 5.11 1.69 5.16
CA GLY A 64 3.89 2.29 5.68
C GLY A 64 3.99 3.80 5.84
N MET A 65 5.19 4.33 6.07
CA MET A 65 5.44 5.77 6.06
C MET A 65 5.47 6.35 4.65
N ALA A 66 5.99 5.63 3.66
CA ALA A 66 6.02 6.06 2.25
C ALA A 66 4.63 6.03 1.60
N ILE A 67 3.73 5.13 2.01
CA ILE A 67 2.38 5.02 1.43
C ILE A 67 1.46 6.17 1.86
N LEU A 68 1.68 6.74 3.05
CA LEU A 68 0.89 7.85 3.59
C LEU A 68 0.89 9.11 2.69
N PRO A 69 2.05 9.69 2.30
CA PRO A 69 2.08 10.86 1.44
C PRO A 69 1.53 10.58 0.04
N VAL A 70 1.66 9.34 -0.47
CA VAL A 70 1.05 8.94 -1.75
C VAL A 70 -0.47 8.99 -1.65
N TRP A 71 -1.04 8.46 -0.57
CA TRP A 71 -2.49 8.50 -0.33
C TRP A 71 -3.04 9.91 -0.16
N ILE A 72 -2.36 10.74 0.64
CA ILE A 72 -2.74 12.15 0.80
C ILE A 72 -2.71 12.85 -0.56
N SER A 73 -1.68 12.59 -1.37
CA SER A 73 -1.55 13.18 -2.70
C SER A 73 -2.66 12.74 -3.66
N LEU A 74 -3.00 11.44 -3.67
CA LEU A 74 -4.11 10.91 -4.48
C LEU A 74 -5.46 11.52 -4.07
N LEU A 75 -5.72 11.68 -2.77
CA LEU A 75 -6.94 12.34 -2.29
C LEU A 75 -7.00 13.80 -2.72
N MET A 76 -5.90 14.55 -2.60
CA MET A 76 -5.84 15.95 -3.04
C MET A 76 -6.11 16.10 -4.54
N LEU A 77 -5.54 15.22 -5.36
CA LEU A 77 -5.71 15.23 -6.82
C LEU A 77 -7.15 14.86 -7.23
N THR A 78 -7.76 13.90 -6.54
CA THR A 78 -9.12 13.42 -6.86
C THR A 78 -10.23 14.37 -6.41
N VAL A 79 -10.02 15.13 -5.33
CA VAL A 79 -10.98 16.13 -4.82
C VAL A 79 -10.98 17.43 -5.66
N GLY A 80 -10.02 17.60 -6.58
CA GLY A 80 -9.99 18.75 -7.49
C GLY A 80 -9.51 20.04 -6.83
N ILE A 81 -8.53 19.95 -5.93
CA ILE A 81 -7.85 21.11 -5.35
C ILE A 81 -7.11 21.89 -6.47
N ASP A 82 -6.99 23.22 -6.33
CA ASP A 82 -6.36 24.10 -7.32
C ASP A 82 -5.03 23.55 -7.86
N ALA A 83 -4.88 23.60 -9.18
CA ALA A 83 -3.75 23.02 -9.91
C ALA A 83 -2.38 23.47 -9.37
N ARG A 84 -2.25 24.72 -8.92
CA ARG A 84 -1.00 25.28 -8.36
C ARG A 84 -0.62 24.66 -7.02
N ILE A 85 -1.58 24.11 -6.29
CA ILE A 85 -1.37 23.43 -5.01
C ILE A 85 -1.05 21.94 -5.24
N THR A 86 -1.46 21.39 -6.39
CA THR A 86 -1.35 19.97 -6.70
C THR A 86 -0.07 19.55 -7.43
N GLU A 87 0.83 20.48 -7.76
CA GLU A 87 2.09 20.17 -8.47
C GLU A 87 2.97 19.18 -7.70
N ILE A 88 3.19 19.44 -6.40
CA ILE A 88 3.97 18.55 -5.52
C ILE A 88 3.25 17.20 -5.30
N PRO A 89 1.95 17.16 -4.94
CA PRO A 89 1.18 15.92 -4.91
C PRO A 89 1.25 15.11 -6.21
N GLY A 90 1.13 15.76 -7.36
CA GLY A 90 1.25 15.14 -8.68
C GLY A 90 2.61 14.46 -8.86
N PHE A 91 3.69 15.15 -8.52
CA PHE A 91 5.04 14.58 -8.56
C PHE A 91 5.20 13.37 -7.63
N ILE A 92 4.66 13.42 -6.41
CA ILE A 92 4.70 12.30 -5.46
C ILE A 92 4.01 11.06 -6.05
N VAL A 93 2.83 11.22 -6.65
CA VAL A 93 2.08 10.11 -7.27
C VAL A 93 2.81 9.54 -8.47
N ILE A 94 3.42 10.38 -9.31
CA ILE A 94 4.22 9.92 -10.45
C ILE A 94 5.43 9.11 -9.97
N MET A 95 6.17 9.62 -8.99
CA MET A 95 7.32 8.90 -8.42
C MET A 95 6.90 7.58 -7.77
N ALA A 96 5.72 7.55 -7.15
CA ALA A 96 5.16 6.35 -6.57
C ALA A 96 5.00 5.22 -7.59
N LEU A 97 4.67 5.51 -8.87
CA LEU A 97 4.45 4.49 -9.92
C LEU A 97 5.63 3.53 -10.06
N PHE A 98 6.84 4.03 -9.82
CA PHE A 98 8.04 3.23 -10.02
C PHE A 98 8.37 2.34 -8.83
N TYR A 99 8.14 2.79 -7.59
CA TYR A 99 8.57 2.02 -6.41
C TYR A 99 7.42 1.26 -5.72
N SER A 100 6.17 1.72 -5.86
CA SER A 100 5.04 1.20 -5.09
C SER A 100 4.70 -0.26 -5.40
N PRO A 101 4.73 -0.74 -6.66
CA PRO A 101 4.48 -2.16 -6.93
C PRO A 101 5.50 -3.08 -6.25
N PHE A 102 6.77 -2.69 -6.28
CA PHE A 102 7.84 -3.44 -5.60
C PHE A 102 7.67 -3.43 -4.09
N MET A 103 7.39 -2.25 -3.51
CA MET A 103 7.21 -2.14 -2.07
C MET A 103 5.93 -2.84 -1.57
N ALA A 104 4.86 -2.83 -2.36
CA ALA A 104 3.65 -3.59 -2.08
C ALA A 104 3.91 -5.10 -2.04
N PHE A 105 4.76 -5.60 -2.93
CA PHE A 105 5.22 -6.99 -2.89
C PHE A 105 6.06 -7.29 -1.63
N LEU A 106 7.01 -6.41 -1.28
CA LEU A 106 7.79 -6.54 -0.05
C LEU A 106 6.90 -6.54 1.21
N TYR A 107 5.84 -5.75 1.22
CA TYR A 107 4.90 -5.71 2.33
C TYR A 107 4.18 -7.05 2.54
N VAL A 108 3.81 -7.74 1.45
CA VAL A 108 3.20 -9.07 1.52
C VAL A 108 4.23 -10.11 2.00
N LEU A 109 5.48 -10.04 1.52
CA LEU A 109 6.55 -10.91 2.00
C LEU A 109 6.83 -10.72 3.50
N GLU A 110 6.86 -9.48 3.98
CA GLU A 110 7.01 -9.20 5.41
C GLU A 110 5.82 -9.72 6.22
N SER A 111 4.60 -9.56 5.71
CA SER A 111 3.40 -10.09 6.36
C SER A 111 3.42 -11.63 6.44
N HIS A 112 3.95 -12.30 5.40
CA HIS A 112 4.20 -13.74 5.39
C HIS A 112 5.25 -14.15 6.43
N ASN A 113 6.39 -13.46 6.48
CA ASN A 113 7.46 -13.75 7.44
C ASN A 113 7.00 -13.57 8.89
N LEU A 114 6.23 -12.51 9.15
CA LEU A 114 5.61 -12.28 10.45
C LEU A 114 4.64 -13.41 10.82
N TYR A 115 3.81 -13.87 9.87
CA TYR A 115 2.93 -15.01 10.09
C TYR A 115 3.71 -16.29 10.46
N LEU A 116 4.80 -16.59 9.74
CA LEU A 116 5.66 -17.74 10.03
C LEU A 116 6.35 -17.63 11.39
N SER A 117 6.80 -16.44 11.80
CA SER A 117 7.46 -16.22 13.09
C SER A 117 6.54 -16.47 14.30
N LEU A 118 5.22 -16.41 14.09
CA LEU A 118 4.21 -16.66 15.12
C LEU A 118 3.71 -18.11 15.11
N LYS A 119 4.14 -18.94 14.15
CA LYS A 119 3.71 -20.33 13.99
C LYS A 119 4.32 -21.21 15.07
#